data_AF-A0A3S5APM7-F1
#
_entry.id   AF-A0A3S5APM7-F1
#
_cell.length_a   1.000
_cell.length_b   1.000
_cell.length_c   1.000
_cell.angle_alpha   90.00
_cell.angle_beta   90.00
_cell.angle_gamma   90.00
#
_symmetry.space_group_name_H-M   'P 1'
#
loop_
_entity.id
_entity.type
_entity.pdbx_description
1 polymer ?
#
loop_
_entity_poly.entity_id
_entity_poly.type
_entity_poly.pdbx_seq_one_letter_code
_entity_poly.pdbx_strand_id
1 'polypeptide(L)'
;MAILIDVAASEFLTKCGKYNLHFKDGRIDPTLWLSSDKLSDLYGSLISKYPIISIEDPFDQDDWASWIKFSSRSRIQVGPYKDLHLCFPFILLSS
;
A
#
# COMPACT_ATOMS: atom_id res chain seq x y z
N MET A 1 22.29 -3.20 -3.36
CA MET A 1 21.40 -3.39 -2.19
C MET A 1 20.03 -2.91 -2.59
N ALA A 2 18.99 -3.72 -2.44
CA ALA A 2 17.61 -3.36 -2.79
C ALA A 2 16.69 -3.72 -1.62
N ILE A 3 15.68 -2.89 -1.37
CA ILE A 3 14.71 -3.09 -0.28
C ILE A 3 13.36 -3.44 -0.88
N LEU A 4 12.75 -4.50 -0.36
CA LEU A 4 11.36 -4.86 -0.60
C LEU A 4 10.62 -4.72 0.72
N ILE A 5 9.45 -4.09 0.70
CA ILE A 5 8.61 -3.95 1.90
C ILE A 5 7.25 -4.60 1.67
N ASP A 6 6.80 -5.32 2.69
CA ASP A 6 5.45 -5.89 2.78
C ASP A 6 4.71 -5.09 3.85
N VAL A 7 3.71 -4.35 3.42
CA VAL A 7 2.99 -3.42 4.30
C VAL A 7 1.77 -4.08 4.95
N ALA A 8 1.11 -5.01 4.24
CA ALA A 8 -0.12 -5.64 4.68
C ALA A 8 -1.15 -4.62 5.23
N ALA A 9 -1.48 -3.58 4.44
CA ALA A 9 -2.21 -2.42 4.93
C ALA A 9 -3.60 -2.70 5.51
N SER A 10 -4.23 -3.80 5.09
CA SER A 10 -5.51 -4.30 5.61
C SER A 10 -5.47 -4.57 7.12
N GLU A 11 -4.32 -4.99 7.66
CA GLU A 11 -4.16 -5.31 9.10
C GLU A 11 -4.35 -4.09 10.01
N PHE A 12 -4.20 -2.89 9.46
CA PHE A 12 -4.33 -1.63 10.19
C PHE A 12 -5.37 -0.68 9.59
N LEU A 13 -6.26 -1.19 8.75
CA LEU A 13 -7.42 -0.44 8.28
C LEU A 13 -8.43 -0.30 9.43
N THR A 14 -8.82 0.94 9.70
CA THR A 14 -9.86 1.27 10.68
C THR A 14 -11.24 1.15 10.03
N LYS A 15 -12.27 0.92 10.85
CA LYS A 15 -13.69 0.90 10.40
C LYS A 15 -14.14 2.20 9.72
N CYS A 16 -13.39 3.29 9.86
CA CYS A 16 -13.66 4.58 9.24
C CYS A 16 -12.98 4.76 7.87
N GLY A 17 -12.34 3.71 7.32
CA GLY A 17 -11.66 3.76 6.02
C GLY A 17 -10.32 4.51 6.05
N LYS A 18 -9.69 4.60 7.22
CA LYS A 18 -8.36 5.21 7.39
C LYS A 18 -7.36 4.22 7.99
N TYR A 19 -6.08 4.45 7.81
CA TYR A 19 -5.00 3.56 8.21
C TYR A 19 -4.38 4.00 9.55
N ASN A 20 -4.31 3.10 10.53
CA ASN A 20 -3.71 3.35 11.85
C ASN A 20 -2.33 2.69 12.00
N LEU A 21 -1.26 3.43 11.71
CA LEU A 21 0.12 2.92 11.84
C LEU A 21 0.53 2.54 13.27
N HIS A 22 -0.21 2.98 14.30
CA HIS A 22 0.06 2.72 15.72
C HIS A 22 -0.82 1.60 16.31
N PHE A 23 -1.40 0.74 15.47
CA PHE A 23 -2.32 -0.31 15.91
C PHE A 23 -1.73 -1.28 16.95
N LYS A 24 -0.41 -1.52 16.92
CA LYS A 24 0.29 -2.41 17.87
C LYS A 24 0.46 -1.80 19.27
N ASP A 25 0.48 -0.48 19.37
CA ASP A 25 0.65 0.22 20.64
C ASP A 25 -0.65 0.30 21.45
N GLY A 26 -1.77 -0.23 20.90
CA GLY A 26 -3.11 -0.08 21.47
C GLY A 26 -3.63 1.36 21.46
N ARG A 27 -2.90 2.28 20.83
CA ARG A 27 -3.24 3.70 20.77
C ARG A 27 -4.29 3.95 19.70
N ILE A 28 -5.48 4.34 20.14
CA ILE A 28 -6.61 4.69 19.28
C ILE A 28 -6.74 6.21 19.28
N ASP A 29 -5.97 6.87 18.40
CA ASP A 29 -6.02 8.31 18.20
C ASP A 29 -6.43 8.62 16.74
N PRO A 30 -7.71 8.96 16.49
CA PRO A 30 -8.21 9.21 15.14
C PRO A 30 -7.51 10.34 14.38
N THR A 31 -6.80 11.23 15.09
CA THR A 31 -6.05 12.33 14.48
C THR A 31 -4.78 11.85 13.78
N LEU A 32 -4.25 10.69 14.18
CA LEU A 32 -3.06 10.07 13.62
C LEU A 32 -3.37 9.12 12.45
N TRP A 33 -4.64 8.84 12.19
CA TRP A 33 -5.03 7.95 11.10
C TRP A 33 -4.84 8.62 9.73
N LEU A 34 -4.24 7.89 8.81
CA LEU A 34 -3.93 8.37 7.47
C LEU A 34 -5.04 7.99 6.49
N SER A 35 -5.38 8.89 5.57
CA SER A 35 -6.12 8.52 4.36
C SER A 35 -5.20 7.80 3.38
N SER A 36 -5.77 7.10 2.40
CA SER A 36 -5.01 6.44 1.33
C SER A 36 -4.09 7.40 0.58
N ASP A 37 -4.51 8.65 0.37
CA ASP A 37 -3.68 9.70 -0.24
C ASP A 37 -2.46 10.05 0.63
N LYS A 38 -2.66 10.27 1.94
CA LYS A 38 -1.54 10.56 2.86
C LYS A 38 -0.60 9.36 2.99
N LEU A 39 -1.13 8.15 2.97
CA LEU A 39 -0.35 6.92 2.97
C LEU A 39 0.48 6.79 1.69
N SER A 40 -0.08 7.14 0.54
CA SER A 40 0.64 7.21 -0.74
C SER A 40 1.80 8.20 -0.71
N ASP A 41 1.60 9.38 -0.12
CA ASP A 41 2.66 10.40 0.02
C ASP A 41 3.76 9.95 0.99
N LEU A 42 3.40 9.20 2.04
CA LEU A 42 4.36 8.56 2.93
C LEU A 42 5.23 7.55 2.16
N TYR A 43 4.62 6.66 1.36
CA TYR A 43 5.37 5.72 0.52
C TYR A 43 6.29 6.44 -0.46
N GLY A 44 5.80 7.49 -1.13
CA GLY A 44 6.62 8.31 -2.02
C GLY A 44 7.84 8.90 -1.32
N SER A 45 7.67 9.37 -0.08
CA SER A 45 8.77 9.88 0.74
C SER A 45 9.78 8.79 1.12
N LEU A 46 9.31 7.57 1.42
CA LEU A 46 10.18 6.43 1.72
C LEU A 46 10.98 5.98 0.49
N ILE A 47 10.33 5.89 -0.68
CA ILE A 47 10.97 5.54 -1.95
C ILE A 47 12.03 6.57 -2.33
N SER A 48 11.81 7.86 -2.04
CA SER A 48 12.81 8.89 -2.29
C SER A 48 14.02 8.81 -1.35
N LYS A 49 13.86 8.22 -0.16
CA LYS A 49 14.89 8.21 0.90
C LYS A 49 15.69 6.91 0.91
N TYR A 50 15.08 5.81 0.52
CA TYR A 50 15.65 4.47 0.59
C TYR A 50 15.59 3.78 -0.78
N PRO A 51 16.53 2.87 -1.11
CA PRO A 51 16.53 2.14 -2.37
C PRO A 51 15.45 1.02 -2.38
N ILE A 52 14.18 1.43 -2.23
CA ILE A 52 13.01 0.55 -2.29
C ILE A 52 12.70 0.27 -3.75
N ILE A 53 12.64 -1.01 -4.10
CA ILE A 53 12.36 -1.46 -5.46
C ILE A 53 10.95 -2.06 -5.60
N SER A 54 10.33 -2.45 -4.49
CA SER A 54 9.00 -3.03 -4.48
C SER A 54 8.27 -2.76 -3.16
N ILE A 55 6.95 -2.55 -3.26
CA ILE A 55 6.01 -2.50 -2.13
C ILE A 55 4.90 -3.51 -2.40
N GLU A 56 4.69 -4.44 -1.47
CA GLU A 56 3.58 -5.38 -1.45
C GLU A 56 2.49 -4.88 -0.48
N ASP A 57 1.23 -5.04 -0.89
CA ASP A 57 0.02 -4.71 -0.14
C ASP A 57 -0.03 -3.30 0.48
N PRO A 58 0.16 -2.24 -0.35
CA PRO A 58 0.20 -0.86 0.12
C PRO A 58 -1.15 -0.33 0.63
N PHE A 59 -2.27 -0.94 0.24
CA PHE A 59 -3.63 -0.51 0.58
C PHE A 59 -4.51 -1.73 0.89
N ASP A 60 -5.72 -1.46 1.39
CA ASP A 60 -6.73 -2.48 1.60
C ASP A 60 -7.18 -3.16 0.28
N GLN A 61 -7.65 -4.40 0.37
CA GLN A 61 -8.11 -5.21 -0.76
C GLN A 61 -9.23 -4.55 -1.59
N ASP A 62 -10.08 -3.75 -0.96
CA ASP A 62 -11.21 -3.08 -1.62
C ASP A 62 -10.82 -1.68 -2.14
N ASP A 63 -9.62 -1.18 -1.78
CA ASP A 63 -9.12 0.16 -2.16
C ASP A 63 -8.33 0.15 -3.48
N TRP A 64 -8.94 -0.45 -4.51
CA TRP A 64 -8.36 -0.57 -5.85
C TRP A 64 -8.04 0.78 -6.50
N ALA A 65 -8.86 1.80 -6.23
CA ALA A 65 -8.65 3.14 -6.76
C ALA A 65 -7.34 3.77 -6.26
N SER A 66 -7.04 3.61 -4.97
CA SER A 66 -5.77 4.09 -4.39
C SER A 66 -4.59 3.29 -4.90
N TRP A 67 -4.76 1.97 -5.08
CA TRP A 67 -3.72 1.12 -5.67
C TRP A 67 -3.36 1.56 -7.10
N ILE A 68 -4.35 1.77 -7.99
CA ILE A 68 -4.09 2.26 -9.36
C ILE A 68 -3.42 3.63 -9.32
N LYS A 69 -3.94 4.56 -8.50
CA LYS A 69 -3.42 5.92 -8.39
C LYS A 69 -1.97 5.94 -7.91
N PHE A 70 -1.63 5.09 -6.94
CA PHE A 70 -0.27 4.96 -6.45
C PHE A 70 0.64 4.28 -7.47
N SER A 71 0.20 3.17 -8.06
CA SER A 71 0.95 2.40 -9.06
C SER A 71 1.27 3.22 -10.31
N SER A 72 0.33 4.06 -10.77
CA SER A 72 0.56 4.98 -11.89
C SER A 72 1.54 6.11 -11.58
N ARG A 73 1.71 6.47 -10.30
CA ARG A 73 2.65 7.53 -9.85
C ARG A 73 4.01 6.97 -9.45
N SER A 74 4.05 5.74 -8.94
CA SER A 74 5.27 5.11 -8.43
C SER A 74 6.13 4.59 -9.59
N ARG A 75 7.46 4.61 -9.41
CA ARG A 75 8.42 4.09 -10.40
C ARG A 75 8.96 2.72 -10.00
N ILE A 76 8.31 2.08 -9.05
CA ILE A 76 8.72 0.84 -8.42
C ILE A 76 7.67 -0.22 -8.69
N GLN A 77 8.01 -1.49 -8.46
CA GLN A 77 7.01 -2.55 -8.52
C GLN A 77 6.02 -2.37 -7.36
N VAL A 78 4.72 -2.43 -7.67
CA VAL A 78 3.66 -2.48 -6.67
C VAL A 78 3.03 -3.87 -6.76
N GLY A 79 3.26 -4.69 -5.74
CA GLY A 79 2.73 -6.05 -5.65
C GLY A 79 1.22 -6.05 -5.37
N PRO A 80 0.47 -6.99 -5.96
CA PRO A 80 -0.90 -7.27 -5.54
C PRO A 80 -0.93 -8.13 -4.26
N TYR A 81 -2.11 -8.20 -3.65
CA TYR A 81 -2.43 -9.04 -2.49
C TYR A 81 -1.89 -10.46 -2.60
N LYS A 82 -1.32 -10.99 -1.51
CA LYS A 82 -0.79 -12.37 -1.44
C LYS A 82 -1.77 -13.46 -1.84
N ASP A 83 -3.07 -13.22 -1.72
CA ASP A 83 -4.13 -14.15 -2.16
C ASP A 83 -4.70 -13.88 -3.56
N LEU A 84 -4.11 -12.94 -4.32
CA LEU A 84 -4.59 -12.54 -5.65
C LEU A 84 -4.11 -13.45 -6.80
N HIS A 85 -3.91 -14.74 -6.54
CA HIS A 85 -3.71 -15.76 -7.59
C HIS A 85 -4.86 -15.80 -8.63
N LEU A 86 -5.96 -15.10 -8.39
CA LEU A 86 -7.15 -15.07 -9.24
C LEU A 86 -7.32 -13.81 -10.12
N CYS A 87 -6.50 -12.75 -9.97
CA CYS A 87 -6.62 -11.52 -10.79
C CYS A 87 -5.39 -11.20 -11.66
N PHE A 88 -4.40 -12.09 -11.70
CA PHE A 88 -3.27 -11.99 -12.63
C PHE A 88 -3.55 -12.35 -14.11
N PRO A 89 -4.68 -12.96 -14.55
CA PRO A 89 -4.85 -13.23 -15.97
C PRO A 89 -5.23 -12.00 -16.82
N PHE A 90 -5.53 -10.84 -16.23
CA PHE A 90 -6.03 -9.69 -17.01
C PHE A 90 -4.95 -8.68 -17.45
N ILE A 91 -3.73 -8.75 -16.90
CA ILE A 91 -2.65 -7.79 -17.23
C ILE A 91 -1.58 -8.41 -18.17
N LEU A 92 -1.58 -9.73 -18.36
CA LEU A 92 -0.58 -10.43 -19.20
C LEU A 92 -1.07 -10.82 -20.62
N LEU A 93 -2.23 -10.34 -21.08
CA LEU A 93 -2.74 -10.62 -22.44
C LEU A 93 -2.67 -9.43 -23.41
N SER A 94 -1.85 -8.41 -23.11
CA SER A 94 -1.48 -7.39 -24.09
C SER A 94 0.01 -7.10 -24.01
N SER A 95 0.81 -8.06 -24.48
CA SER A 95 2.12 -7.89 -25.10
C SER A 95 2.47 -9.14 -25.88
#